data_AF-A0A353H369-F1
#
_entry.id   AF-A0A353H369-F1
#
_cell.length_a   1.000
_cell.length_b   1.000
_cell.length_c   1.000
_cell.angle_alpha   90.00
_cell.angle_beta   90.00
_cell.angle_gamma   90.00
#
_symmetry.space_group_name_H-M   'P 1'
#
loop_
_entity.id
_entity.type
_entity.pdbx_description
1 polymer ?
#
loop_
_entity_poly.entity_id
_entity_poly.type
_entity_poly.pdbx_seq_one_letter_code
_entity_poly.pdbx_strand_id
1 'polypeptide(L)'
;MIDRYAWRIWPPLNGEKLSEAASHLLGTHDFSCFGRAMKPGGSTVRTVLKSDWHATANGWVYEIEANAFLYHMVRRSVYLQVQVAREKMSLATLILGINEQSAMKPGLAPARGLNLWQVNLPSKKQVEMEQQLLNDDVA
;
A
#
# COMPACT_ATOMS: atom_id res chain seq x y z
N MET A 1 -15.92 -21.23 -2.02
CA MET A 1 -16.07 -20.60 -0.69
C MET A 1 -14.86 -19.72 -0.39
N ILE A 2 -14.71 -18.58 -1.08
CA ILE A 2 -13.56 -17.67 -0.95
C ILE A 2 -13.79 -16.59 0.12
N ASP A 3 -15.03 -16.39 0.57
CA ASP A 3 -15.47 -15.30 1.45
C ASP A 3 -14.71 -15.23 2.80
N ARG A 4 -14.14 -16.36 3.25
CA ARG A 4 -13.27 -16.42 4.44
C ARG A 4 -11.91 -15.74 4.24
N TYR A 5 -11.45 -15.62 2.98
CA TYR A 5 -10.14 -15.11 2.59
C TYR A 5 -10.22 -13.92 1.63
N ALA A 6 -11.41 -13.34 1.44
CA ALA A 6 -11.63 -12.27 0.48
C ALA A 6 -12.64 -11.24 1.01
N TRP A 7 -12.55 -10.04 0.45
CA TRP A 7 -13.56 -9.01 0.64
C TRP A 7 -14.60 -9.09 -0.47
N ARG A 8 -15.80 -9.56 -0.12
CA ARG A 8 -16.93 -9.59 -1.04
C ARG A 8 -17.45 -8.19 -1.31
N ILE A 9 -17.49 -7.79 -2.58
CA ILE A 9 -17.92 -6.46 -3.02
C ILE A 9 -18.97 -6.61 -4.13
N TRP A 10 -20.01 -5.79 -4.06
CA TRP A 10 -21.05 -5.64 -5.08
C TRP A 10 -21.43 -4.15 -5.20
N PRO A 11 -21.65 -3.58 -6.40
CA PRO A 11 -21.46 -4.12 -7.76
C PRO A 11 -20.00 -4.47 -8.12
N PRO A 12 -19.70 -5.04 -9.31
CA PRO A 12 -18.33 -5.29 -9.75
C PRO A 12 -17.56 -3.97 -9.82
N LEU A 13 -16.26 -4.04 -9.56
CA LEU A 13 -15.40 -2.86 -9.56
C LEU A 13 -14.97 -2.51 -10.99
N ASN A 14 -14.87 -1.21 -11.27
CA ASN A 14 -14.24 -0.73 -12.48
C ASN A 14 -12.72 -0.95 -12.37
N GLY A 15 -12.17 -1.82 -13.23
CA GLY A 15 -10.75 -2.18 -13.24
C GLY A 15 -9.83 -1.04 -13.65
N GLU A 16 -10.26 -0.16 -14.56
CA GLU A 16 -9.47 1.01 -14.98
C GLU A 16 -9.28 1.96 -13.80
N LYS A 17 -10.35 2.22 -13.05
CA LYS A 17 -10.29 3.05 -11.83
C LYS A 17 -9.44 2.43 -10.73
N LEU A 18 -9.43 1.10 -10.61
CA LEU A 18 -8.53 0.40 -9.70
C LEU A 18 -7.06 0.59 -10.11
N SER A 19 -6.76 0.40 -11.40
CA SER A 19 -5.41 0.57 -11.94
C SER A 19 -4.91 2.01 -11.78
N GLU A 20 -5.75 2.99 -12.11
CA GLU A 20 -5.42 4.42 -11.99
C GLU A 20 -5.20 4.82 -10.53
N ALA A 21 -6.08 4.37 -9.62
CA ALA A 21 -5.90 4.63 -8.20
C ALA A 21 -4.61 3.99 -7.63
N ALA A 22 -4.25 2.80 -8.11
CA ALA A 22 -3.06 2.09 -7.65
C ALA A 22 -1.76 2.75 -8.11
N SER A 23 -1.70 3.31 -9.33
CA SER A 23 -0.48 3.96 -9.85
C SER A 23 -0.06 5.17 -9.03
N HIS A 24 -1.02 5.89 -8.42
CA HIS A 24 -0.71 7.04 -7.57
C HIS A 24 -0.04 6.69 -6.24
N LEU A 25 -0.04 5.42 -5.84
CA LEU A 25 0.66 5.00 -4.63
C LEU A 25 2.15 4.73 -4.87
N LEU A 26 2.59 4.57 -6.11
CA LEU A 26 3.99 4.26 -6.44
C LEU A 26 4.94 5.41 -6.08
N GLY A 27 6.13 5.06 -5.62
CA GLY A 27 7.17 6.02 -5.24
C GLY A 27 7.18 6.36 -3.75
N THR A 28 7.84 7.46 -3.41
CA THR A 28 8.08 7.90 -2.03
C THR A 28 7.11 9.00 -1.64
N HIS A 29 6.26 8.74 -0.65
CA HIS A 29 5.24 9.69 -0.17
C HIS A 29 5.14 9.67 1.35
N ASP A 30 4.59 10.74 1.92
CA ASP A 30 4.08 10.72 3.29
C ASP A 30 2.70 10.04 3.32
N PHE A 31 2.66 8.83 3.86
CA PHE A 31 1.45 8.02 3.95
C PHE A 31 0.67 8.22 5.26
N SER A 32 0.86 9.31 5.99
CA SER A 32 0.16 9.62 7.25
C SER A 32 -1.38 9.54 7.16
N CYS A 33 -1.97 9.79 5.98
CA CYS A 33 -3.41 9.62 5.78
C CYS A 33 -3.86 8.15 5.64
N PHE A 34 -2.92 7.24 5.41
CA PHE A 34 -3.18 5.81 5.28
C PHE A 34 -2.97 5.04 6.60
N GLY A 35 -2.28 5.64 7.58
CA GLY A 35 -1.99 4.97 8.83
C GLY A 35 -1.09 5.77 9.74
N ARG A 36 -0.58 5.11 10.77
CA ARG A 36 0.38 5.70 11.72
C ARG A 36 1.67 4.92 11.74
N ALA A 37 2.78 5.59 12.08
CA ALA A 37 4.04 4.92 12.31
C ALA A 37 3.89 3.79 13.36
N MET A 38 4.66 2.71 13.20
CA MET A 38 4.62 1.58 14.14
C MET A 38 5.23 1.91 15.50
N LYS A 39 6.08 2.95 15.57
CA LYS A 39 6.74 3.42 16.79
C LYS A 39 6.43 4.90 17.01
N PRO A 40 6.30 5.37 18.26
CA PRO A 40 6.21 6.80 18.57
C PRO A 40 7.39 7.56 17.94
N GLY A 41 7.12 8.71 17.32
CA GLY A 41 8.14 9.51 16.63
C GLY A 41 8.70 8.89 15.34
N GLY A 42 8.19 7.74 14.89
CA GLY A 42 8.61 7.15 13.62
C GLY A 42 8.10 7.94 12.41
N SER A 43 8.86 7.92 11.32
CA SER A 43 8.45 8.55 10.05
C SER A 43 7.22 7.86 9.43
N THR A 44 6.36 8.64 8.79
CA THR A 44 5.23 8.20 7.96
C THR A 44 5.57 8.13 6.47
N VAL A 45 6.78 8.55 6.08
CA VAL A 45 7.27 8.47 4.70
C VAL A 45 7.60 7.02 4.35
N ARG A 46 7.02 6.49 3.27
CA ARG A 46 7.29 5.14 2.75
C ARG A 46 7.54 5.19 1.26
N THR A 47 8.27 4.19 0.77
CA THR A 47 8.54 4.00 -0.65
C THR A 47 7.84 2.73 -1.10
N VAL A 48 6.80 2.90 -1.92
CA VAL A 48 6.08 1.81 -2.57
C VAL A 48 6.77 1.48 -3.89
N LEU A 49 7.19 0.23 -4.03
CA LEU A 49 7.92 -0.31 -5.17
C LEU A 49 6.97 -0.96 -6.20
N LYS A 50 5.84 -1.49 -5.74
CA LYS A 50 4.81 -2.11 -6.58
C LYS A 50 3.42 -1.80 -6.02
N SER A 51 2.45 -1.58 -6.90
CA SER A 51 1.06 -1.28 -6.54
C SER A 51 0.16 -1.60 -7.74
N ASP A 52 -0.34 -2.84 -7.82
CA ASP A 52 -1.04 -3.35 -8.99
C ASP A 52 -2.30 -4.15 -8.63
N TRP A 53 -3.34 -4.00 -9.46
CA TRP A 53 -4.52 -4.86 -9.40
C TRP A 53 -4.52 -5.87 -10.55
N HIS A 54 -4.81 -7.13 -10.21
CA HIS A 54 -4.90 -8.22 -11.16
C HIS A 54 -6.31 -8.79 -11.19
N ALA A 55 -6.88 -8.89 -12.39
CA ALA A 55 -8.13 -9.60 -12.61
C ALA A 55 -7.90 -11.12 -12.49
N THR A 56 -8.84 -11.80 -11.86
CA THR A 56 -8.84 -13.25 -11.67
C THR A 56 -10.23 -13.81 -11.96
N ALA A 57 -10.35 -15.13 -12.07
CA ALA A 57 -11.65 -15.79 -12.21
C ALA A 57 -12.62 -15.50 -11.04
N ASN A 58 -12.11 -15.11 -9.88
CA ASN A 58 -12.90 -14.89 -8.65
C ASN A 58 -12.99 -13.41 -8.24
N GLY A 59 -12.62 -12.47 -9.11
CA GLY A 59 -12.60 -11.04 -8.84
C GLY A 59 -11.21 -10.44 -8.95
N TRP A 60 -10.80 -9.62 -7.98
CA TRP A 60 -9.57 -8.83 -8.06
C TRP A 60 -8.59 -9.17 -6.93
N VAL A 61 -7.31 -9.21 -7.26
CA VAL A 61 -6.20 -9.33 -6.30
C VAL A 61 -5.37 -8.05 -6.37
N TYR A 62 -5.11 -7.42 -5.23
CA TYR A 62 -4.19 -6.29 -5.13
C TYR A 62 -2.84 -6.76 -4.60
N GLU A 63 -1.77 -6.40 -5.30
CA GLU A 63 -0.41 -6.65 -4.90
C GLU A 63 0.29 -5.32 -4.59
N ILE A 64 0.96 -5.26 -3.45
CA ILE A 64 1.73 -4.10 -3.02
C ILE A 64 3.06 -4.52 -2.42
N GLU A 65 4.14 -3.87 -2.86
CA GLU A 65 5.48 -4.02 -2.32
C GLU A 65 5.98 -2.64 -1.86
N ALA A 66 6.62 -2.58 -0.70
CA ALA A 66 7.19 -1.34 -0.17
C ALA A 66 8.37 -1.64 0.75
N ASN A 67 9.21 -0.62 0.99
CA ASN A 67 10.29 -0.71 1.97
C ASN A 67 9.79 -0.99 3.40
N ALA A 68 8.62 -0.47 3.74
CA ALA A 68 7.89 -0.76 4.96
C ALA A 68 6.42 -0.30 4.82
N PHE A 69 5.56 -0.74 5.73
CA PHE A 69 4.16 -0.30 5.80
C PHE A 69 3.86 0.38 7.14
N LEU A 70 2.96 1.37 7.13
CA LEU A 70 2.40 1.95 8.36
C LEU A 70 1.36 1.01 8.96
N TYR A 71 1.04 1.21 10.24
CA TYR A 71 -0.05 0.49 10.87
C TYR A 71 -1.36 0.78 10.13
N HIS A 72 -2.04 -0.30 9.70
CA HIS A 72 -3.24 -0.29 8.85
C HIS A 72 -3.08 0.21 7.40
N MET A 73 -1.88 0.61 6.96
CA MET A 73 -1.64 1.21 5.65
C MET A 73 -2.29 0.43 4.51
N VAL A 74 -1.91 -0.84 4.35
CA VAL A 74 -2.39 -1.68 3.24
C VAL A 74 -3.92 -1.79 3.22
N ARG A 75 -4.54 -2.04 4.39
CA ARG A 75 -6.00 -2.18 4.48
C ARG A 75 -6.73 -0.87 4.20
N ARG A 76 -6.13 0.27 4.54
CA ARG A 76 -6.68 1.59 4.24
C ARG A 76 -6.50 1.94 2.76
N SER A 77 -5.34 1.66 2.17
CA SER A 77 -5.06 1.82 0.74
C SER A 77 -6.08 1.04 -0.10
N VAL A 78 -6.29 -0.25 0.19
CA VAL A 78 -7.28 -1.08 -0.50
C VAL A 78 -8.69 -0.51 -0.34
N TYR A 79 -9.07 -0.07 0.87
CA TYR A 79 -10.38 0.53 1.10
C TYR A 79 -10.61 1.76 0.21
N LEU A 80 -9.66 2.69 0.17
CA LEU A 80 -9.80 3.94 -0.59
C LEU A 80 -9.84 3.69 -2.10
N GLN A 81 -8.96 2.84 -2.63
CA GLN A 81 -8.97 2.43 -4.04
C GLN A 81 -10.31 1.80 -4.44
N VAL A 82 -10.88 0.95 -3.57
CA VAL A 82 -12.23 0.38 -3.78
C VAL A 82 -13.31 1.46 -3.76
N GLN A 83 -13.20 2.49 -2.93
CA GLN A 83 -14.18 3.60 -2.94
C GLN A 83 -14.10 4.43 -4.22
N VAL A 84 -12.89 4.63 -4.77
CA VAL A 84 -12.68 5.25 -6.09
C VAL A 84 -13.30 4.40 -7.19
N ALA A 85 -13.03 3.10 -7.20
CA ALA A 85 -13.57 2.18 -8.20
C ALA A 85 -15.10 1.97 -8.12
N ARG A 86 -15.70 2.26 -6.95
CA ARG A 86 -17.17 2.31 -6.76
C ARG A 86 -17.77 3.70 -6.94
N GLU A 87 -16.96 4.68 -7.34
CA GLU A 87 -17.36 6.08 -7.54
C GLU A 87 -17.93 6.75 -6.29
N LYS A 88 -17.60 6.21 -5.11
CA LYS A 88 -17.98 6.77 -3.80
C LYS A 88 -17.00 7.82 -3.28
N MET A 89 -15.93 8.04 -4.03
CA MET A 89 -14.83 8.97 -3.78
C MET A 89 -14.20 9.28 -5.14
N SER A 90 -13.81 10.53 -5.39
CA SER A 90 -13.10 10.86 -6.63
C SER A 90 -11.63 10.47 -6.53
N LEU A 91 -11.01 10.21 -7.69
CA LEU A 91 -9.56 9.99 -7.75
C LEU A 91 -8.79 11.22 -7.24
N ALA A 92 -9.25 12.42 -7.56
CA ALA A 92 -8.64 13.66 -7.09
C ALA A 92 -8.53 13.71 -5.55
N THR A 93 -9.55 13.25 -4.81
CA THR A 93 -9.48 13.17 -3.35
C THR A 93 -8.40 12.19 -2.88
N LEU A 94 -8.17 11.09 -3.59
CA LEU A 94 -7.10 10.15 -3.26
C LEU A 94 -5.73 10.79 -3.48
N ILE A 95 -5.55 11.48 -4.62
CA ILE A 95 -4.31 12.18 -4.96
C ILE A 95 -4.00 13.28 -3.95
N LEU A 96 -4.99 14.11 -3.60
CA LEU A 96 -4.83 15.14 -2.56
C LEU A 96 -4.48 14.53 -1.20
N GLY A 97 -5.07 13.39 -0.84
CA GLY A 97 -4.73 12.67 0.38
C GLY A 97 -3.28 12.17 0.43
N ILE A 98 -2.71 11.80 -0.71
CA ILE A 98 -1.31 11.35 -0.83
C ILE A 98 -0.37 12.56 -0.82
N ASN A 99 -0.65 13.57 -1.64
CA ASN A 99 0.25 14.70 -1.85
C ASN A 99 0.23 15.73 -0.73
N GLU A 100 -0.94 15.99 -0.14
CA GLU A 100 -1.16 17.08 0.82
C GLU A 100 -1.53 16.58 2.21
N GLN A 101 -1.49 15.26 2.45
CA GLN A 101 -1.85 14.65 3.73
C GLN A 101 -3.25 15.09 4.21
N SER A 102 -4.17 15.23 3.25
CA SER A 102 -5.56 15.60 3.50
C SER A 102 -6.38 14.46 4.10
N ALA A 103 -7.33 14.79 4.98
CA ALA A 103 -8.20 13.81 5.61
C ALA A 103 -9.05 13.04 4.56
N MET A 104 -9.07 11.71 4.67
CA MET A 104 -9.80 10.84 3.76
C MET A 104 -10.89 10.06 4.47
N LYS A 105 -11.82 9.50 3.67
CA LYS A 105 -12.95 8.71 4.18
C LYS A 105 -12.46 7.60 5.13
N PRO A 106 -12.99 7.52 6.36
CA PRO A 106 -12.58 6.50 7.30
C PRO A 106 -13.06 5.12 6.83
N GLY A 107 -12.19 4.13 6.98
CA GLY A 107 -12.53 2.74 6.69
C GLY A 107 -11.30 1.85 6.55
N LEU A 108 -11.52 0.55 6.63
CA LEU A 108 -10.51 -0.48 6.42
C LEU A 108 -11.12 -1.63 5.63
N ALA A 109 -10.38 -2.15 4.65
CA ALA A 109 -10.69 -3.43 4.05
C ALA A 109 -10.67 -4.52 5.14
N PRO A 110 -11.46 -5.60 5.04
CA PRO A 110 -11.41 -6.72 5.98
C PRO A 110 -10.00 -7.32 6.09
N ALA A 111 -9.53 -7.60 7.31
CA ALA A 111 -8.19 -8.16 7.55
C ALA A 111 -8.03 -9.55 6.92
N ARG A 112 -9.12 -10.33 6.85
CA ARG A 112 -9.12 -11.71 6.36
C ARG A 112 -8.70 -11.87 4.89
N GLY A 113 -8.70 -10.78 4.11
CA GLY A 113 -8.23 -10.79 2.72
C GLY A 113 -6.76 -10.37 2.54
N LEU A 114 -6.07 -10.02 3.63
CA LEU A 114 -4.67 -9.59 3.59
C LEU A 114 -3.77 -10.78 3.90
N ASN A 115 -2.80 -11.03 3.03
CA ASN A 115 -1.79 -12.07 3.21
C ASN A 115 -0.40 -11.47 2.96
N LEU A 116 0.58 -11.85 3.78
CA LEU A 116 1.99 -11.57 3.51
C LEU A 116 2.51 -12.64 2.56
N TRP A 117 2.98 -12.22 1.38
CA TRP A 117 3.45 -13.15 0.34
C TRP A 117 4.97 -13.37 0.39
N GLN A 118 5.73 -12.28 0.47
CA GLN A 118 7.19 -12.32 0.36
C GLN A 118 7.82 -11.23 1.22
N VAL A 119 9.04 -11.50 1.70
CA VAL A 119 9.92 -10.54 2.35
C VAL A 119 11.27 -10.60 1.65
N ASN A 120 11.68 -9.47 1.07
CA ASN A 120 12.98 -9.34 0.41
C ASN A 120 14.04 -8.99 1.46
N LEU A 121 14.98 -9.91 1.68
CA LEU A 121 16.12 -9.70 2.55
C LEU A 121 17.35 -9.36 1.71
N PRO A 122 18.23 -8.44 2.16
CA PRO A 122 19.47 -8.16 1.47
C PRO A 122 20.33 -9.43 1.41
N SER A 123 21.03 -9.60 0.29
CA SER A 123 21.99 -10.69 0.14
C SER A 123 23.20 -10.49 1.06
N LYS A 124 23.89 -11.57 1.45
CA LYS A 124 25.11 -11.48 2.27
C LYS A 124 26.13 -10.48 1.72
N LYS A 125 26.34 -10.46 0.39
CA LYS A 125 27.24 -9.51 -0.27
C LYS A 125 26.81 -8.05 -0.11
N GLN A 126 25.51 -7.75 -0.14
CA GLN A 126 25.01 -6.38 0.07
C GLN A 126 25.24 -5.93 1.51
N VAL A 127 25.01 -6.82 2.47
CA VAL A 127 25.28 -6.54 3.89
C VAL A 127 26.77 -6.31 4.12
N GLU A 128 27.64 -7.14 3.53
CA GLU A 128 29.10 -7.01 3.62
C GLU A 128 29.60 -5.69 2.98
N MET A 129 29.05 -5.30 1.82
CA MET A 129 29.37 -4.00 1.18
C MET A 129 28.94 -2.80 2.04
N GLU A 130 27.72 -2.81 2.58
CA GLU A 130 27.22 -1.73 3.45
C GLU A 130 28.05 -1.61 4.73
N GLN A 131 28.47 -2.73 5.32
CA GLN A 131 29.37 -2.74 6.48
C GLN A 131 30.76 -2.18 6.16
N GLN A 132 31.30 -2.49 4.99
CA GLN A 132 32.60 -1.95 4.55
C GLN A 132 32.53 -0.43 4.37
N LEU A 133 31.48 0.08 3.70
CA LEU A 133 31.27 1.51 3.49
C LEU A 133 31.10 2.28 4.83
N LEU A 134 30.35 1.71 5.78
CA LEU A 134 30.18 2.30 7.12
C LEU A 134 31.48 2.35 7.93
N ASN A 135 32.39 1.40 7.72
CA ASN A 135 33.68 1.39 8.43
C ASN A 135 34.69 2.36 7.81
N ASP A 136 34.61 2.57 6.50
CA ASP A 136 35.52 3.48 5.77
C ASP A 136 35.15 4.97 6.00
N ASP A 137 33.89 5.30 6.33
CA ASP A 137 33.46 6.67 6.68
C ASP A 137 33.86 7.12 8.10
N VAL A 138 34.35 6.20 8.95
CA VAL A 138 34.75 6.46 10.35
C VAL A 138 36.28 6.44 10.55
N ALA A 139 37.04 6.15 9.49
CA ALA A 139 38.51 6.14 9.47
C ALA A 139 39.09 7.44 8.91
#